data_AF-W1DGK6-F1
#
_entry.id   AF-W1DGK6-F1
#
_cell.length_a   1.000
_cell.length_b   1.000
_cell.length_c   1.000
_cell.angle_alpha   90.00
_cell.angle_beta   90.00
_cell.angle_gamma   90.00
#
_symmetry.space_group_name_H-M   'P 1'
#
loop_
_entity.id
_entity.type
_entity.pdbx_description
1 polymer ?
#
loop_
_entity_poly.entity_id
_entity_poly.type
_entity_poly.pdbx_seq_one_letter_code
_entity_poly.pdbx_strand_id
1 'polypeptide(L)'
;MRVAAGAIAKKYLAVKFGIVIRGCLTQMGDIPLAIKDWDQVEQNPFFCPDPDKIDALDELMRGLKKEGDSIGAKVTVVADGVPPGLGEPVFDRLDADIAHALMSINAVKGVEIGDGFEVVKLRGSENRDEITKAGFQSNHAGGILGGISSGQQIVANIALKPTSSITVLGHTINRFGEEVEMITKGRHDPCVGIRAVPIAEAMLAIVLMDHFMRQRAQNGDVTTTIPRW
;
A
#
# COMPACT_ATOMS: atom_id res chain seq x y z
N MET A 1 13.73 -7.18 -8.45
CA MET A 1 13.88 -5.95 -9.27
C MET A 1 13.20 -4.74 -8.64
N ARG A 2 11.86 -4.73 -8.44
CA ARG A 2 11.12 -3.58 -7.88
C ARG A 2 11.69 -3.07 -6.56
N VAL A 3 11.90 -3.95 -5.58
CA VAL A 3 12.46 -3.60 -4.26
C VAL A 3 13.85 -2.96 -4.35
N ALA A 4 14.73 -3.45 -5.24
CA ALA A 4 16.06 -2.89 -5.42
C ALA A 4 16.01 -1.47 -6.03
N ALA A 5 15.16 -1.24 -7.03
CA ALA A 5 14.95 0.10 -7.58
C ALA A 5 14.29 1.04 -6.57
N GLY A 6 13.31 0.54 -5.82
CA GLY A 6 12.64 1.27 -4.75
C GLY A 6 13.59 1.67 -3.62
N ALA A 7 14.62 0.87 -3.31
CA ALA A 7 15.63 1.23 -2.32
C ALA A 7 16.45 2.47 -2.75
N ILE A 8 16.75 2.61 -4.05
CA ILE A 8 17.42 3.80 -4.59
C ILE A 8 16.51 5.02 -4.43
N ALA A 9 15.24 4.89 -4.82
CA ALA A 9 14.24 5.96 -4.69
C ALA A 9 14.04 6.37 -3.22
N LYS A 10 13.80 5.40 -2.32
CA LYS A 10 13.68 5.62 -0.87
C LYS A 10 14.89 6.37 -0.32
N LYS A 11 16.10 5.92 -0.64
CA LYS A 11 17.34 6.56 -0.15
C LYS A 11 17.46 8.01 -0.62
N TYR A 12 17.18 8.28 -1.90
CA TYR A 12 17.23 9.64 -2.42
C TYR A 12 16.19 10.55 -1.76
N LEU A 13 14.94 10.10 -1.70
CA LEU A 13 13.82 10.85 -1.11
C LEU A 13 14.07 11.14 0.38
N ALA A 14 14.56 10.16 1.14
CA ALA A 14 14.91 10.33 2.54
C ALA A 14 16.05 11.34 2.74
N VAL A 15 17.16 11.21 2.01
CA VAL A 15 18.32 12.10 2.18
C VAL A 15 18.02 13.53 1.73
N LYS A 16 17.23 13.69 0.65
CA LYS A 16 16.98 15.01 0.06
C LYS A 16 15.83 15.77 0.72
N PHE A 17 14.78 15.06 1.14
CA PHE A 17 13.53 15.66 1.61
C PHE A 17 13.11 15.21 3.02
N GLY A 18 13.82 14.25 3.62
CA GLY A 18 13.36 13.64 4.87
C GLY A 18 12.11 12.78 4.70
N ILE A 19 11.76 12.40 3.46
CA ILE A 19 10.58 11.56 3.19
C ILE A 19 10.82 10.16 3.74
N VAL A 20 9.88 9.68 4.55
CA VAL A 20 9.91 8.34 5.15
C VAL A 20 8.75 7.53 4.58
N ILE A 21 9.06 6.40 3.94
CA ILE A 21 8.06 5.51 3.34
C ILE A 21 8.06 4.18 4.08
N ARG A 22 6.91 3.83 4.64
CA ARG A 22 6.72 2.65 5.49
C ARG A 22 5.48 1.88 5.05
N GLY A 23 5.50 0.57 5.17
CA GLY A 23 4.36 -0.29 4.91
C GLY A 23 4.20 -1.33 5.99
N CYS A 24 2.97 -1.79 6.21
CA CYS A 24 2.67 -2.83 7.18
C CYS A 24 1.43 -3.62 6.78
N LEU A 25 1.29 -4.79 7.36
CA LEU A 25 0.07 -5.60 7.25
C LEU A 25 -1.01 -5.01 8.17
N THR A 26 -2.18 -4.72 7.63
CA THR A 26 -3.31 -4.15 8.39
C THR A 26 -4.52 -5.08 8.48
N GLN A 27 -4.53 -6.19 7.74
CA GLN A 27 -5.50 -7.27 7.92
C GLN A 27 -4.98 -8.59 7.33
N MET A 28 -5.28 -9.71 7.98
CA MET A 28 -5.12 -11.05 7.41
C MET A 28 -6.38 -11.87 7.67
N GLY A 29 -7.07 -12.28 6.60
CA GLY A 29 -8.40 -12.87 6.72
C GLY A 29 -9.35 -11.98 7.52
N ASP A 30 -9.93 -12.54 8.58
CA ASP A 30 -10.87 -11.84 9.46
C ASP A 30 -10.19 -11.13 10.65
N ILE A 31 -8.85 -11.06 10.67
CA ILE A 31 -8.08 -10.44 11.75
C ILE A 31 -7.64 -9.03 11.32
N PRO A 32 -8.34 -7.95 11.75
CA PRO A 32 -7.87 -6.58 11.57
C PRO A 32 -6.70 -6.29 12.51
N LEU A 33 -5.74 -5.49 12.03
CA LEU A 33 -4.54 -5.09 12.75
C LEU A 33 -4.46 -3.57 12.80
N ALA A 34 -4.41 -3.00 14.01
CA ALA A 34 -4.27 -1.56 14.16
C ALA A 34 -2.79 -1.15 14.06
N ILE A 35 -2.51 0.00 13.45
CA ILE A 35 -1.15 0.55 13.43
C ILE A 35 -0.85 1.17 14.79
N LYS A 36 -0.37 0.36 15.75
CA LYS A 36 -0.06 0.80 17.13
C LYS A 36 1.40 1.21 17.27
N ASP A 37 2.30 0.43 16.69
CA ASP A 37 3.74 0.64 16.80
C ASP A 37 4.46 0.31 15.49
N TRP A 38 5.06 1.33 14.88
CA TRP A 38 5.85 1.16 13.66
C TRP A 38 7.16 0.43 13.92
N ASP A 39 7.72 0.50 15.13
CA ASP A 39 9.00 -0.13 15.45
C ASP A 39 8.86 -1.66 15.48
N GLN A 40 7.64 -2.17 15.64
CA GLN A 40 7.35 -3.60 15.68
C GLN A 40 7.26 -4.24 14.30
N VAL A 41 7.02 -3.47 13.24
CA VAL A 41 6.75 -3.96 11.89
C VAL A 41 7.89 -4.86 11.39
N GLU A 42 9.15 -4.45 11.53
CA GLU A 42 10.29 -5.25 11.07
C GLU A 42 10.77 -6.30 12.09
N GLN A 43 10.18 -6.34 13.29
CA GLN A 43 10.59 -7.25 14.37
C GLN A 43 9.85 -8.60 14.36
N ASN A 44 8.87 -8.77 13.47
CA ASN A 44 8.06 -9.98 13.37
C ASN A 44 7.92 -10.43 11.90
N PRO A 45 7.62 -11.71 11.65
CA PRO A 45 7.59 -12.26 10.30
C PRO A 45 6.40 -11.78 9.46
N PHE A 46 5.42 -11.08 10.05
CA PHE A 46 4.18 -10.68 9.39
C PHE A 46 4.17 -9.25 8.89
N PHE A 47 5.19 -8.44 9.22
CA PHE A 47 5.13 -6.99 9.09
C PHE A 47 3.94 -6.38 9.85
N CYS A 48 3.59 -6.98 11.00
CA CYS A 48 2.46 -6.57 11.82
C CYS A 48 2.83 -5.37 12.70
N PRO A 49 2.04 -4.28 12.70
CA PRO A 49 2.23 -3.13 13.60
C PRO A 49 1.43 -3.25 14.92
N ASP A 50 0.73 -4.38 15.13
CA ASP A 50 -0.09 -4.66 16.30
C ASP A 50 0.48 -5.85 17.11
N PRO A 51 1.26 -5.59 18.18
CA PRO A 51 1.86 -6.63 19.00
C PRO A 51 0.84 -7.60 19.60
N ASP A 52 -0.36 -7.11 19.93
CA ASP A 52 -1.40 -7.89 20.61
C ASP A 52 -2.04 -8.95 19.68
N LYS A 53 -1.74 -8.91 18.38
CA LYS A 53 -2.34 -9.79 17.36
C LYS A 53 -1.36 -10.80 16.78
N ILE A 54 -0.08 -10.76 17.15
CA ILE A 54 0.95 -11.64 16.58
C ILE A 54 0.61 -13.12 16.83
N ASP A 55 0.20 -13.49 18.05
CA ASP A 55 -0.17 -14.87 18.38
C ASP A 55 -1.38 -15.36 17.56
N ALA A 56 -2.37 -14.49 17.33
CA ALA A 56 -3.55 -14.82 16.52
C ALA A 56 -3.19 -15.05 15.05
N LEU A 57 -2.24 -14.25 14.50
CA LEU A 57 -1.71 -14.46 13.15
C LEU A 57 -0.93 -15.78 13.05
N ASP A 58 -0.13 -16.11 14.07
CA ASP A 58 0.61 -17.36 14.13
C ASP A 58 -0.33 -18.58 14.19
N GLU A 59 -1.41 -18.50 14.97
CA GLU A 59 -2.43 -19.54 15.05
C GLU A 59 -3.14 -19.73 13.69
N LEU A 60 -3.59 -18.63 13.07
CA LEU A 60 -4.19 -18.66 11.74
C LEU A 60 -3.27 -19.30 10.71
N MET A 61 -1.98 -18.92 10.69
CA MET A 61 -0.99 -19.44 9.75
C MET A 61 -0.68 -20.92 9.96
N ARG A 62 -0.75 -21.41 11.21
CA ARG A 62 -0.63 -22.84 11.51
C ARG A 62 -1.88 -23.60 11.06
N GLY A 63 -3.07 -23.03 11.22
CA GLY A 63 -4.34 -23.56 10.73
C GLY A 63 -4.31 -23.75 9.22
N LEU A 64 -4.04 -22.68 8.48
CA LEU A 64 -3.96 -22.69 7.01
C LEU A 64 -2.97 -23.72 6.46
N LYS A 65 -1.81 -23.88 7.11
CA LYS A 65 -0.82 -24.91 6.73
C LYS A 65 -1.32 -26.34 6.93
N LYS A 66 -2.12 -26.60 7.97
CA LYS A 66 -2.71 -27.92 8.23
C LYS A 66 -3.86 -28.21 7.25
N GLU A 67 -4.67 -27.21 6.97
CA GLU A 67 -5.78 -27.27 6.01
C GLU A 67 -5.26 -27.33 4.56
N GLY A 68 -4.05 -26.83 4.35
CA GLY A 68 -3.45 -26.77 3.03
C GLY A 68 -4.05 -25.68 2.16
N ASP A 69 -4.61 -24.64 2.78
CA ASP A 69 -5.29 -23.51 2.14
C ASP A 69 -4.49 -22.20 2.32
N SER A 70 -5.05 -21.10 1.84
CA SER A 70 -4.45 -19.76 1.88
C SER A 70 -5.50 -18.70 2.17
N ILE A 71 -5.04 -17.51 2.55
CA ILE A 71 -5.93 -16.39 2.87
C ILE A 71 -5.44 -15.07 2.28
N GLY A 72 -6.38 -14.16 2.10
CA GLY A 72 -6.13 -12.80 1.64
C GLY A 72 -5.62 -11.89 2.75
N ALA A 73 -5.21 -10.68 2.36
CA ALA A 73 -4.67 -9.69 3.28
C ALA A 73 -4.88 -8.26 2.79
N LYS A 74 -4.88 -7.32 3.75
CA LYS A 74 -4.79 -5.87 3.50
C LYS A 74 -3.41 -5.38 3.94
N VAL A 75 -2.76 -4.63 3.07
CA VAL A 75 -1.48 -3.95 3.37
C VAL A 75 -1.70 -2.45 3.23
N THR A 76 -1.17 -1.70 4.20
CA THR A 76 -1.17 -0.24 4.18
C THR A 76 0.25 0.24 3.93
N VAL A 77 0.41 1.22 3.04
CA VAL A 77 1.67 1.90 2.78
C VAL A 77 1.47 3.40 2.97
N VAL A 78 2.40 4.04 3.68
CA VAL A 78 2.37 5.45 4.00
C VAL A 78 3.66 6.15 3.55
N ALA A 79 3.54 7.43 3.22
CA ALA A 79 4.69 8.30 3.00
C ALA A 79 4.53 9.61 3.79
N ASP A 80 5.48 9.86 4.68
CA ASP A 80 5.55 11.07 5.50
C ASP A 80 6.52 12.09 4.91
N GLY A 81 6.28 13.37 5.17
CA GLY A 81 7.17 14.47 4.75
C GLY A 81 7.15 14.73 3.25
N VAL A 82 6.13 14.24 2.54
CA VAL A 82 5.98 14.48 1.10
C VAL A 82 5.57 15.92 0.87
N PRO A 83 6.32 16.73 0.11
CA PRO A 83 5.97 18.13 -0.11
C PRO A 83 4.67 18.26 -0.90
N PRO A 84 3.91 19.36 -0.74
CA PRO A 84 2.72 19.60 -1.54
C PRO A 84 3.08 19.86 -3.02
N GLY A 85 2.18 19.46 -3.92
CA GLY A 85 2.25 19.75 -5.36
C GLY A 85 2.92 18.70 -6.24
N LEU A 86 3.27 17.52 -5.73
CA LEU A 86 3.65 16.38 -6.57
C LEU A 86 2.42 15.81 -7.27
N GLY A 87 2.49 15.57 -8.57
CA GLY A 87 1.38 15.07 -9.39
C GLY A 87 1.27 15.82 -10.71
N GLU A 88 0.80 15.16 -11.77
CA GLU A 88 0.62 15.76 -13.10
C GLU A 88 -0.81 15.55 -13.62
N PRO A 89 -1.79 16.34 -13.13
CA PRO A 89 -3.13 16.35 -13.70
C PRO A 89 -3.12 16.70 -15.21
N VAL A 90 -4.03 16.16 -16.02
CA VAL A 90 -5.25 15.43 -15.64
C VAL A 90 -5.09 13.90 -15.69
N PHE A 91 -4.13 13.39 -16.48
CA PHE A 91 -3.98 11.97 -16.75
C PHE A 91 -3.04 11.26 -15.77
N ASP A 92 -1.91 11.88 -15.45
CA ASP A 92 -0.87 11.32 -14.58
C ASP A 92 -0.99 11.91 -13.16
N ARG A 93 -2.21 11.89 -12.62
CA ARG A 93 -2.43 12.30 -11.24
C ARG A 93 -1.66 11.37 -10.30
N LEU A 94 -1.21 11.92 -9.17
CA LEU A 94 -0.38 11.16 -8.23
C LEU A 94 -1.09 9.91 -7.70
N ASP A 95 -2.38 10.02 -7.36
CA ASP A 95 -3.21 8.90 -6.93
C ASP A 95 -3.41 7.85 -8.05
N ALA A 96 -3.58 8.29 -9.29
CA ALA A 96 -3.70 7.41 -10.45
C ALA A 96 -2.43 6.57 -10.68
N ASP A 97 -1.25 7.19 -10.61
CA ASP A 97 0.02 6.49 -10.77
C ASP A 97 0.36 5.60 -9.57
N ILE A 98 0.03 6.02 -8.35
CA ILE A 98 0.11 5.18 -7.15
C ILE A 98 -0.79 3.95 -7.33
N ALA A 99 -2.04 4.15 -7.75
CA ALA A 99 -2.99 3.07 -7.97
C ALA A 99 -2.49 2.09 -9.05
N HIS A 100 -2.00 2.60 -10.18
CA HIS A 100 -1.40 1.78 -11.23
C HIS A 100 -0.21 0.96 -10.72
N ALA A 101 0.73 1.62 -10.02
CA ALA A 101 1.93 0.98 -9.51
C ALA A 101 1.62 -0.10 -8.46
N LEU A 102 0.70 0.18 -7.55
CA LEU A 102 0.26 -0.76 -6.52
C LEU A 102 -0.56 -1.92 -7.10
N MET A 103 -1.46 -1.65 -8.05
CA MET A 103 -2.24 -2.69 -8.73
C MET A 103 -1.35 -3.61 -9.59
N SER A 104 -0.17 -3.15 -10.01
CA SER A 104 0.81 -3.98 -10.73
C SER A 104 1.44 -5.10 -9.89
N ILE A 105 1.22 -5.12 -8.58
CA ILE A 105 1.71 -6.16 -7.67
C ILE A 105 0.84 -7.41 -7.81
N ASN A 106 1.47 -8.57 -7.97
CA ASN A 106 0.75 -9.83 -8.09
C ASN A 106 -0.18 -10.04 -6.89
N ALA A 107 -1.35 -10.61 -7.18
CA ALA A 107 -2.45 -10.84 -6.24
C ALA A 107 -3.20 -9.60 -5.74
N VAL A 108 -2.76 -8.38 -6.04
CA VAL A 108 -3.57 -7.17 -5.74
C VAL A 108 -4.85 -7.17 -6.58
N LYS A 109 -5.97 -6.84 -5.93
CA LYS A 109 -7.31 -6.76 -6.53
C LYS A 109 -8.06 -5.47 -6.21
N GLY A 110 -7.55 -4.67 -5.29
CA GLY A 110 -8.10 -3.37 -4.95
C GLY A 110 -6.99 -2.45 -4.45
N VAL A 111 -7.09 -1.16 -4.78
CA VAL A 111 -6.25 -0.10 -4.24
C VAL A 111 -7.15 1.01 -3.74
N GLU A 112 -6.83 1.55 -2.57
CA GLU A 112 -7.54 2.64 -1.91
C GLU A 112 -6.55 3.75 -1.57
N ILE A 113 -6.98 5.01 -1.64
CA ILE A 113 -6.24 6.17 -1.15
C ILE A 113 -7.06 6.82 -0.03
N GLY A 114 -6.41 7.19 1.08
CA GLY A 114 -7.09 7.77 2.25
C GLY A 114 -8.16 6.85 2.83
N ASP A 115 -9.35 7.39 3.05
CA ASP A 115 -10.53 6.65 3.50
C ASP A 115 -10.98 5.55 2.52
N GLY A 116 -10.52 5.59 1.26
CA GLY A 116 -10.74 4.49 0.32
C GLY A 116 -12.20 4.29 -0.04
N PHE A 117 -12.68 3.04 0.01
CA PHE A 117 -14.10 2.76 -0.25
C PHE A 117 -15.02 3.26 0.86
N GLU A 118 -14.52 3.62 2.04
CA GLU A 118 -15.34 4.17 3.12
C GLU A 118 -15.87 5.58 2.81
N VAL A 119 -15.38 6.25 1.76
CA VAL A 119 -15.92 7.56 1.36
C VAL A 119 -17.37 7.48 0.87
N VAL A 120 -17.84 6.32 0.40
CA VAL A 120 -19.19 6.17 -0.18
C VAL A 120 -20.32 6.33 0.84
N LYS A 121 -20.02 6.16 2.13
CA LYS A 121 -20.98 6.36 3.23
C LYS A 121 -20.97 7.78 3.80
N LEU A 122 -20.05 8.64 3.37
CA LEU A 122 -19.83 9.96 3.94
C LEU A 122 -20.50 11.08 3.14
N ARG A 123 -20.94 12.13 3.83
CA ARG A 123 -21.36 13.39 3.20
C ARG A 123 -20.13 14.27 2.95
N GLY A 124 -20.23 15.20 1.99
CA GLY A 124 -19.16 16.16 1.74
C GLY A 124 -18.85 17.11 2.92
N SER A 125 -19.75 17.26 3.89
CA SER A 125 -19.46 17.94 5.17
C SER A 125 -18.63 17.12 6.14
N GLU A 126 -18.61 15.80 5.97
CA GLU A 126 -17.92 14.85 6.85
C GLU A 126 -16.58 14.42 6.27
N ASN A 127 -16.47 14.33 4.94
CA ASN A 127 -15.26 13.87 4.26
C ASN A 127 -14.30 15.00 3.86
N ARG A 128 -14.72 16.27 3.86
CA ARG A 128 -13.83 17.38 3.51
C ARG A 128 -12.71 17.50 4.54
N ASP A 129 -11.48 17.59 4.07
CA ASP A 129 -10.35 17.93 4.93
C ASP A 129 -10.28 19.44 5.13
N GLU A 130 -10.75 19.92 6.29
CA GLU A 130 -10.72 21.34 6.62
C GLU A 130 -9.28 21.81 6.91
N ILE A 131 -8.95 23.02 6.46
CA ILE A 131 -7.62 23.62 6.64
C ILE A 131 -7.72 24.91 7.47
N THR A 132 -6.87 25.02 8.49
CA THR A 132 -6.72 26.23 9.30
C THR A 132 -5.29 26.75 9.21
N LYS A 133 -4.96 27.85 9.91
CA LYS A 133 -3.58 28.33 10.02
C LYS A 133 -2.63 27.30 10.66
N ALA A 134 -3.16 26.35 11.42
CA ALA A 134 -2.39 25.25 12.02
C ALA A 134 -2.22 24.04 11.06
N GLY A 135 -2.78 24.10 9.85
CA GLY A 135 -2.77 23.02 8.87
C GLY A 135 -4.11 22.30 8.75
N PHE A 136 -4.09 21.19 8.02
CA PHE A 136 -5.25 20.31 7.85
C PHE A 136 -5.69 19.70 9.19
N GLN A 137 -7.00 19.61 9.41
CA GLN A 137 -7.60 19.09 10.65
C GLN A 137 -7.88 17.58 10.60
N SER A 138 -7.87 16.99 9.39
CA SER A 138 -8.10 15.58 9.10
C SER A 138 -7.36 15.19 7.82
N ASN A 139 -7.25 13.90 7.52
CA ASN A 139 -6.59 13.38 6.31
C ASN A 139 -7.42 12.29 5.61
N HIS A 140 -8.70 12.58 5.39
CA HIS A 140 -9.64 11.70 4.69
C HIS A 140 -9.20 11.43 3.25
N ALA A 141 -8.59 12.42 2.60
CA ALA A 141 -8.04 12.33 1.25
C ALA A 141 -6.76 11.51 1.14
N GLY A 142 -6.14 11.10 2.26
CA GLY A 142 -4.92 10.31 2.25
C GLY A 142 -3.74 11.01 1.59
N GLY A 143 -3.59 12.31 1.83
CA GLY A 143 -2.47 13.12 1.36
C GLY A 143 -2.51 13.52 -0.10
N ILE A 144 -3.61 13.27 -0.82
CA ILE A 144 -3.75 13.61 -2.25
C ILE A 144 -5.07 14.31 -2.49
N LEU A 145 -5.00 15.58 -2.92
CA LEU A 145 -6.17 16.41 -3.22
C LEU A 145 -6.10 16.87 -4.67
N GLY A 146 -7.16 16.61 -5.45
CA GLY A 146 -7.20 17.01 -6.87
C GLY A 146 -6.13 16.34 -7.75
N GLY A 147 -5.57 15.21 -7.29
CA GLY A 147 -4.50 14.49 -7.99
C GLY A 147 -3.09 15.00 -7.73
N ILE A 148 -2.90 15.92 -6.77
CA ILE A 148 -1.59 16.38 -6.30
C ILE A 148 -1.41 16.13 -4.80
N SER A 149 -0.17 15.96 -4.35
CA SER A 149 0.13 15.80 -2.93
C SER A 149 -0.30 17.05 -2.16
N SER A 150 -0.93 16.84 -1.01
CA SER A 150 -1.38 17.88 -0.11
C SER A 150 -0.43 18.08 1.06
N GLY A 151 0.85 17.70 1.05
CA GLY A 151 1.74 17.88 2.22
C GLY A 151 1.45 16.97 3.44
N GLN A 152 0.22 16.47 3.58
CA GLN A 152 -0.17 15.49 4.59
C GLN A 152 0.43 14.12 4.26
N GLN A 153 0.40 13.21 5.25
CA GLN A 153 0.83 11.84 5.04
C GLN A 153 0.04 11.21 3.88
N ILE A 154 0.75 10.68 2.89
CA ILE A 154 0.11 9.90 1.83
C ILE A 154 -0.23 8.53 2.42
N VAL A 155 -1.48 8.10 2.29
CA VAL A 155 -1.95 6.80 2.80
C VAL A 155 -2.60 6.03 1.66
N ALA A 156 -2.07 4.85 1.36
CA ALA A 156 -2.63 3.94 0.38
C ALA A 156 -2.80 2.54 0.97
N ASN A 157 -3.89 1.86 0.60
CA ASN A 157 -4.14 0.47 0.99
C ASN A 157 -4.25 -0.41 -0.25
N ILE A 158 -3.78 -1.65 -0.14
CA ILE A 158 -3.93 -2.68 -1.16
C ILE A 158 -4.62 -3.92 -0.58
N ALA A 159 -5.55 -4.48 -1.35
CA ALA A 159 -6.20 -5.74 -1.04
C ALA A 159 -5.58 -6.87 -1.89
N LEU A 160 -5.03 -7.89 -1.24
CA LEU A 160 -4.45 -9.06 -1.87
C LEU A 160 -5.37 -10.27 -1.73
N LYS A 161 -5.64 -10.94 -2.86
CA LYS A 161 -6.39 -12.18 -2.86
C LYS A 161 -5.57 -13.36 -2.26
N PRO A 162 -6.24 -14.42 -1.79
CA PRO A 162 -5.57 -15.68 -1.44
C PRO A 162 -4.75 -16.27 -2.59
N THR A 163 -3.71 -17.01 -2.24
CA THR A 163 -2.83 -17.72 -3.17
C THR A 163 -3.62 -18.86 -3.84
N SER A 164 -3.58 -18.95 -5.17
CA SER A 164 -4.34 -20.01 -5.88
C SER A 164 -3.67 -21.38 -5.84
N SER A 165 -2.37 -21.44 -5.56
CA SER A 165 -1.63 -22.69 -5.41
C SER A 165 -1.76 -23.20 -3.98
N ILE A 166 -2.73 -24.09 -3.77
CA ILE A 166 -3.05 -24.73 -2.50
C ILE A 166 -3.08 -26.25 -2.67
N THR A 167 -3.09 -26.99 -1.56
CA THR A 167 -3.14 -28.46 -1.59
C THR A 167 -4.57 -29.01 -1.52
N VAL A 168 -5.57 -28.14 -1.38
CA VAL A 168 -6.99 -28.47 -1.54
C VAL A 168 -7.26 -28.83 -3.00
N LEU A 169 -8.00 -29.93 -3.21
CA LEU A 169 -8.42 -30.38 -4.54
C LEU A 169 -9.34 -29.34 -5.17
N GLY A 170 -9.06 -28.97 -6.42
CA GLY A 170 -9.90 -28.08 -7.20
C GLY A 170 -10.14 -28.60 -8.62
N HIS A 171 -11.15 -28.05 -9.28
CA HIS A 171 -11.43 -28.33 -10.69
C HIS A 171 -10.85 -27.23 -11.58
N THR A 172 -10.27 -27.63 -12.71
CA THR A 172 -9.78 -26.72 -13.75
C THR A 172 -9.94 -27.38 -15.11
N ILE A 173 -9.63 -26.65 -16.18
CA ILE A 173 -9.48 -27.21 -17.52
C ILE A 173 -8.00 -27.36 -17.87
N ASN A 174 -7.65 -28.42 -18.60
CA ASN A 174 -6.31 -28.60 -19.14
C ASN A 174 -6.14 -27.88 -20.51
N ARG A 175 -4.96 -27.98 -21.12
CA ARG A 175 -4.66 -27.33 -22.42
C ARG A 175 -5.50 -27.85 -23.61
N PHE A 176 -6.18 -28.98 -23.44
CA PHE A 176 -7.05 -29.61 -24.43
C PHE A 176 -8.54 -29.29 -24.19
N GLY A 177 -8.85 -28.49 -23.15
CA GLY A 177 -10.21 -28.10 -22.80
C GLY A 177 -10.97 -29.13 -21.97
N GLU A 178 -10.29 -30.15 -21.45
CA GLU A 178 -10.91 -31.20 -20.63
C GLU A 178 -10.94 -30.78 -19.16
N GLU A 179 -12.05 -31.05 -18.48
CA GLU A 179 -12.17 -30.89 -17.03
C GLU A 179 -11.27 -31.89 -16.32
N VAL A 180 -10.41 -31.37 -15.43
CA VAL A 180 -9.48 -32.16 -14.64
C VAL A 180 -9.49 -31.68 -13.20
N GLU A 181 -9.22 -32.61 -12.30
CA GLU A 181 -8.89 -32.28 -10.92
C GLU A 181 -7.41 -31.90 -10.79
N MET A 182 -7.14 -30.84 -10.02
CA MET A 182 -5.79 -30.31 -9.82
C MET A 182 -5.51 -30.12 -8.33
N ILE A 183 -4.35 -30.60 -7.91
CA ILE A 183 -3.72 -30.30 -6.62
C ILE A 183 -2.31 -29.79 -6.90
N THR A 184 -1.95 -28.63 -6.35
CA THR A 184 -0.57 -28.16 -6.41
C THR A 184 0.22 -28.66 -5.21
N LYS A 185 1.11 -29.64 -5.41
CA LYS A 185 1.98 -30.18 -4.36
C LYS A 185 3.24 -29.32 -4.20
N GLY A 186 3.61 -29.00 -2.95
CA GLY A 186 4.83 -28.23 -2.65
C GLY A 186 4.66 -27.33 -1.43
N ARG A 187 5.67 -26.51 -1.16
CA ARG A 187 5.55 -25.43 -0.17
C ARG A 187 4.97 -24.21 -0.87
N HIS A 188 3.76 -23.85 -0.48
CA HIS A 188 3.10 -22.62 -0.93
C HIS A 188 3.05 -21.60 0.19
N ASP A 189 2.97 -20.34 -0.20
CA ASP A 189 2.77 -19.26 0.75
C ASP A 189 1.27 -19.15 1.10
N PRO A 190 0.87 -19.45 2.35
CA PRO A 190 -0.53 -19.35 2.75
C PRO A 190 -1.02 -17.89 2.80
N CYS A 191 -0.13 -16.88 2.80
CA CYS A 191 -0.52 -15.48 2.68
C CYS A 191 0.55 -14.64 1.96
N VAL A 192 0.41 -14.50 0.64
CA VAL A 192 1.32 -13.68 -0.18
C VAL A 192 1.31 -12.18 0.19
N GLY A 193 0.29 -11.72 0.91
CA GLY A 193 0.17 -10.33 1.37
C GLY A 193 1.32 -9.87 2.26
N ILE A 194 1.85 -10.76 3.11
CA ILE A 194 2.97 -10.45 4.00
C ILE A 194 4.19 -9.95 3.18
N ARG A 195 4.52 -10.67 2.11
CA ARG A 195 5.68 -10.32 1.26
C ARG A 195 5.44 -9.13 0.36
N ALA A 196 4.19 -8.69 0.21
CA ALA A 196 3.85 -7.55 -0.61
C ALA A 196 4.24 -6.22 0.05
N VAL A 197 4.41 -6.18 1.38
CA VAL A 197 4.76 -4.97 2.14
C VAL A 197 5.99 -4.23 1.57
N PRO A 198 7.18 -4.83 1.48
CA PRO A 198 8.36 -4.13 0.93
C PRO A 198 8.22 -3.82 -0.57
N ILE A 199 7.35 -4.53 -1.30
CA ILE A 199 7.08 -4.25 -2.72
C ILE A 199 6.19 -3.01 -2.84
N ALA A 200 5.14 -2.89 -2.01
CA ALA A 200 4.25 -1.74 -1.98
C ALA A 200 5.01 -0.46 -1.62
N GLU A 201 5.88 -0.54 -0.60
CA GLU A 201 6.79 0.55 -0.24
C GLU A 201 7.69 0.97 -1.42
N ALA A 202 8.27 0.00 -2.12
CA ALA A 202 9.13 0.26 -3.26
C ALA A 202 8.38 0.91 -4.42
N MET A 203 7.16 0.45 -4.71
CA MET A 203 6.31 1.03 -5.76
C MET A 203 5.91 2.46 -5.42
N LEU A 204 5.51 2.74 -4.17
CA LEU A 204 5.19 4.11 -3.74
C LEU A 204 6.43 5.02 -3.86
N ALA A 205 7.61 4.54 -3.45
CA ALA A 205 8.85 5.30 -3.56
C ALA A 205 9.22 5.62 -5.02
N ILE A 206 9.06 4.66 -5.94
CA ILE A 206 9.33 4.87 -7.37
C ILE A 206 8.40 5.93 -7.94
N VAL A 207 7.10 5.86 -7.64
CA VAL A 207 6.12 6.85 -8.11
C VAL A 207 6.42 8.25 -7.56
N LEU A 208 6.69 8.36 -6.26
CA LEU A 208 7.03 9.65 -5.64
C LEU A 208 8.32 10.24 -6.21
N MET A 209 9.31 9.40 -6.52
CA MET A 209 10.55 9.84 -7.13
C MET A 209 10.34 10.34 -8.55
N ASP A 210 9.49 9.68 -9.35
CA ASP A 210 9.13 10.12 -10.69
C ASP A 210 8.42 11.48 -10.64
N HIS A 211 7.34 11.59 -9.85
CA HIS A 211 6.58 12.83 -9.69
C HIS A 211 7.42 13.98 -9.15
N PHE A 212 8.39 13.70 -8.28
CA PHE A 212 9.36 14.71 -7.86
C PHE A 212 10.22 15.21 -9.02
N MET A 213 10.75 14.30 -9.85
CA MET A 213 11.57 14.69 -11.00
C MET A 213 10.77 15.49 -12.02
N ARG A 214 9.50 15.11 -12.24
CA ARG A 214 8.56 15.88 -13.09
C ARG A 214 8.32 17.27 -12.53
N GLN A 215 7.95 17.39 -11.25
CA GLN A 215 7.69 18.70 -10.62
C GLN A 215 8.91 19.63 -10.71
N ARG A 216 10.12 19.07 -10.50
CA ARG A 216 11.37 19.81 -10.66
C ARG A 216 11.58 20.28 -12.10
N ALA A 217 11.26 19.46 -13.10
CA ALA A 217 11.37 19.84 -14.50
C ALA A 217 10.37 20.96 -14.88
N GLN A 218 9.16 20.94 -14.32
CA GLN A 218 8.15 21.98 -14.55
C GLN A 218 8.46 23.31 -13.83
N ASN A 219 9.18 23.26 -12.69
CA ASN A 219 9.36 24.41 -11.80
C ASN A 219 10.84 24.73 -11.49
N GLY A 220 11.77 24.39 -12.38
CA GLY A 220 13.22 24.43 -12.12
C GLY A 220 13.76 25.76 -11.56
N ASP A 221 13.17 26.89 -11.98
CA ASP A 221 13.58 28.24 -11.59
C ASP A 221 12.62 28.92 -10.60
N VAL A 222 11.61 28.21 -10.09
CA VAL A 222 10.56 28.79 -9.26
C VAL A 222 11.01 28.86 -7.80
N THR A 223 11.13 30.08 -7.29
CA THR A 223 11.26 30.37 -5.86
C THR A 223 9.92 30.85 -5.30
N THR A 224 9.44 30.24 -4.22
CA THR A 224 8.19 30.65 -3.54
C THR A 224 8.46 31.10 -2.12
N THR A 225 7.75 32.16 -1.70
CA THR A 225 7.72 32.66 -0.32
C THR A 225 6.57 32.06 0.48
N ILE A 226 5.73 31.22 -0.15
CA ILE A 226 4.62 30.54 0.51
C ILE A 226 5.20 29.41 1.37
N PRO A 227 4.79 29.28 2.65
CA PRO A 227 5.25 28.20 3.52
C PRO A 227 5.03 26.84 2.88
N ARG A 228 6.04 25.97 2.95
CA ARG A 228 5.89 24.53 2.69
C ARG A 228 5.44 23.92 4.01
N TRP A 229 4.17 23.53 4.06
CA TRP A 229 3.53 22.88 5.19
C TRP A 229 3.52 21.37 4.94
#